data_AF-A0A5S9R4T2-F1
#
_entry.id   AF-A0A5S9R4T2-F1
#
_cell.length_a   1.000
_cell.length_b   1.000
_cell.length_c   1.000
_cell.angle_alpha   90.00
_cell.angle_beta   90.00
_cell.angle_gamma   90.00
#
_symmetry.space_group_name_H-M   'P 1'
#
loop_
_entity.id
_entity.type
_entity.pdbx_description
1 polymer ?
#
loop_
_entity_poly.entity_id
_entity_poly.type
_entity_poly.pdbx_seq_one_letter_code
_entity_poly.pdbx_strand_id
1 'polypeptide(L)'
;MIHETDSGMGQAVIEHDCILYAHRTEDTLIVYRSPIVREDDDLYQPVLELIGDAELVHHETVADDGMAFGEAEVSLYRIAAEVAA
;
A
#
# COMPACT_ATOMS: atom_id res chain seq x y z
N MET A 1 14.21 20.97 8.67
CA MET A 1 14.18 19.99 9.77
C MET A 1 13.41 18.81 9.21
N ILE A 2 14.11 17.90 8.55
CA ILE A 2 13.53 16.72 7.92
C ILE A 2 13.68 15.63 8.97
N HIS A 3 12.58 15.17 9.56
CA HIS A 3 12.63 13.97 10.38
C HIS A 3 12.60 12.78 9.42
N GLU A 4 13.80 12.28 9.10
CA GLU A 4 14.01 10.93 8.62
C GLU A 4 13.58 9.97 9.75
N THR A 5 12.36 9.46 9.68
CA THR A 5 11.95 8.26 10.42
C THR A 5 12.20 7.06 9.53
N ASP A 6 13.47 6.68 9.43
CA ASP A 6 13.87 5.31 9.09
C ASP A 6 13.47 4.42 10.28
N SER A 7 12.34 3.74 10.13
CA SER A 7 11.80 2.84 11.15
C SER A 7 11.30 1.58 10.48
N GLY A 8 12.17 0.83 9.80
CA GLY A 8 11.96 -0.59 9.46
C GLY A 8 10.70 -0.96 8.68
N MET A 9 9.94 0.02 8.19
CA MET A 9 8.79 -0.14 7.33
C MET A 9 9.22 0.38 5.96
N GLY A 10 9.00 -0.43 4.92
CA GLY A 10 9.46 -0.13 3.56
C GLY A 10 9.12 1.28 3.10
N GLN A 11 9.95 1.82 2.21
CA GLN A 11 9.77 3.15 1.63
C GLN A 11 8.35 3.25 1.04
N ALA A 12 7.62 4.32 1.39
CA ALA A 12 6.36 4.65 0.75
C ALA A 12 6.64 4.93 -0.74
N VAL A 13 5.94 4.22 -1.61
CA VAL A 13 6.06 4.37 -3.08
C VAL A 13 4.87 5.11 -3.68
N ILE A 14 3.72 5.09 -2.99
CA ILE A 14 2.53 5.86 -3.33
C ILE A 14 1.97 6.46 -2.04
N GLU A 15 1.65 7.74 -2.07
CA GLU A 15 1.09 8.46 -0.95
C GLU A 15 0.05 9.48 -1.43
N HIS A 16 -1.18 9.28 -0.98
CA HIS A 16 -2.30 10.19 -1.11
C HIS A 16 -2.95 10.33 0.26
N ASP A 17 -2.74 11.50 0.88
CA ASP A 17 -3.14 11.80 2.25
C ASP A 17 -4.55 11.32 2.58
N CYS A 18 -4.66 10.51 3.64
CA CYS A 18 -5.87 9.89 4.18
C CYS A 18 -6.64 8.99 3.20
N ILE A 19 -6.12 8.70 2.01
CA ILE A 19 -6.87 8.03 0.95
C ILE A 19 -6.20 6.74 0.51
N LEU A 20 -4.90 6.78 0.21
CA LEU A 20 -4.20 5.66 -0.36
C LEU A 20 -2.71 5.73 -0.04
N TYR A 21 -2.19 4.68 0.56
CA TYR A 21 -0.77 4.52 0.85
C TYR A 21 -0.32 3.15 0.35
N ALA A 22 0.83 3.10 -0.32
CA ALA A 22 1.48 1.85 -0.68
C ALA A 22 2.94 1.87 -0.19
N HIS A 23 3.30 0.87 0.59
CA HIS A 23 4.63 0.67 1.13
C HIS A 23 5.24 -0.61 0.57
N ARG A 24 6.46 -0.50 0.03
CA ARG A 24 7.15 -1.64 -0.56
C ARG A 24 8.42 -1.96 0.21
N THR A 25 8.60 -3.24 0.57
CA THR A 25 9.85 -3.81 1.06
C THR A 25 10.49 -4.67 -0.05
N GLU A 26 11.53 -5.45 0.27
CA GLU A 26 12.17 -6.35 -0.70
C GLU A 26 11.23 -7.46 -1.21
N ASP A 27 10.33 -7.96 -0.35
CA ASP A 27 9.50 -9.15 -0.59
C ASP A 27 8.00 -8.92 -0.38
N THR A 28 7.61 -7.71 0.06
CA THR A 28 6.23 -7.39 0.44
C THR A 28 5.79 -6.05 -0.12
N LEU A 29 4.51 -5.96 -0.52
CA LEU A 29 3.80 -4.72 -0.80
C LEU A 29 2.60 -4.63 0.14
N ILE A 30 2.51 -3.55 0.92
CA ILE A 30 1.40 -3.28 1.81
C ILE A 30 0.63 -2.08 1.26
N VAL A 31 -0.67 -2.24 1.07
CA VAL A 31 -1.57 -1.21 0.56
C VAL A 31 -2.60 -0.90 1.63
N TYR A 32 -2.67 0.37 2.05
CA TYR A 32 -3.74 0.92 2.88
C TYR A 32 -4.60 1.80 1.97
N ARG A 33 -5.88 1.46 1.79
CA ARG A 33 -6.80 2.26 0.99
C ARG A 33 -8.06 2.58 1.77
N SER A 34 -8.61 3.77 1.56
CA SER A 34 -9.96 4.08 2.04
C SER A 34 -10.98 3.22 1.27
N PRO A 35 -12.05 2.72 1.91
CA PRO A 35 -13.08 1.88 1.25
C PRO A 35 -13.77 2.54 0.05
N ILE A 36 -13.63 3.86 -0.13
CA ILE A 36 -14.17 4.57 -1.29
C ILE A 36 -13.32 4.43 -2.55
N VAL A 37 -12.04 4.07 -2.43
CA VAL A 37 -11.11 3.92 -3.56
C VAL A 37 -11.36 2.58 -4.22
N ARG A 38 -11.66 2.62 -5.51
CA ARG A 38 -11.97 1.43 -6.32
C ARG A 38 -10.80 1.05 -7.21
N GLU A 39 -10.81 -0.20 -7.65
CA GLU A 39 -9.77 -0.72 -8.55
C GLU A 39 -9.79 -0.07 -9.94
N ASP A 40 -10.93 0.46 -10.38
CA ASP A 40 -11.08 1.17 -11.65
C ASP A 40 -10.76 2.67 -11.54
N ASP A 41 -10.48 3.19 -10.34
CA ASP A 41 -10.07 4.58 -10.18
C ASP A 41 -8.66 4.79 -10.75
N ASP A 42 -8.47 5.88 -11.48
CA ASP A 42 -7.15 6.31 -11.99
C ASP A 42 -6.12 6.44 -10.85
N LEU A 43 -6.60 6.79 -9.65
CA LEU A 43 -5.81 6.89 -8.43
C LEU A 43 -5.19 5.54 -8.01
N TYR A 44 -5.89 4.44 -8.28
CA TYR A 44 -5.47 3.10 -7.86
C TYR A 44 -4.64 2.37 -8.93
N GLN A 45 -4.64 2.85 -10.18
CA GLN A 45 -3.89 2.22 -11.27
C GLN A 45 -2.39 2.03 -10.95
N PRO A 46 -1.66 3.01 -10.38
CA PRO A 46 -0.26 2.80 -10.02
C PRO A 46 -0.06 1.70 -8.97
N VAL A 47 -1.03 1.47 -8.10
CA VAL A 47 -1.00 0.35 -7.14
C VAL A 47 -1.17 -0.97 -7.86
N LEU A 48 -2.09 -1.06 -8.82
CA LEU A 48 -2.27 -2.27 -9.64
C LEU A 48 -0.99 -2.62 -10.42
N GLU A 49 -0.29 -1.62 -10.95
CA GLU A 49 1.01 -1.81 -11.60
C GLU A 49 2.07 -2.35 -10.63
N LEU A 50 2.09 -1.89 -9.38
CA LEU A 50 2.99 -2.39 -8.35
C LEU A 50 2.63 -3.81 -7.88
N ILE A 51 1.33 -4.14 -7.82
CA ILE A 51 0.85 -5.48 -7.48
C ILE A 51 1.30 -6.45 -8.57
N GLY A 52 1.04 -6.14 -9.85
CA GLY A 52 1.37 -7.04 -10.96
C GLY A 52 0.85 -8.46 -10.72
N ASP A 53 1.75 -9.44 -10.71
CA ASP A 53 1.45 -10.86 -10.45
C ASP A 53 1.66 -11.27 -8.96
N ALA A 54 1.74 -10.31 -8.04
CA ALA A 54 1.97 -10.59 -6.62
C ALA A 54 0.83 -11.40 -5.98
N GLU A 55 1.18 -12.24 -5.02
CA GLU A 55 0.22 -13.07 -4.29
C GLU A 55 -0.38 -12.27 -3.13
N LEU A 56 -1.71 -12.10 -3.09
CA LEU A 56 -2.40 -11.55 -1.92
C LEU A 56 -2.33 -12.54 -0.75
N VAL A 57 -1.61 -12.18 0.29
CA VAL A 57 -1.38 -13.02 1.48
C VAL A 57 -2.39 -12.70 2.58
N HIS A 58 -2.77 -11.42 2.71
CA HIS A 58 -3.69 -10.98 3.76
C HIS A 58 -4.52 -9.79 3.28
N HIS A 59 -5.78 -9.76 3.70
CA HIS A 59 -6.69 -8.65 3.46
C HIS A 59 -7.65 -8.50 4.64
N GLU A 60 -7.78 -7.28 5.15
CA GLU A 60 -8.74 -6.95 6.20
C GLU A 60 -9.20 -5.49 6.12
N THR A 61 -10.31 -5.20 6.79
CA THR A 61 -10.76 -3.83 7.04
C THR A 61 -10.56 -3.50 8.51
N VAL A 62 -9.90 -2.38 8.80
CA VAL A 62 -9.63 -1.90 10.16
C VAL A 62 -10.20 -0.50 10.36
N ALA A 63 -10.57 -0.17 11.59
CA ALA A 63 -10.88 1.20 11.96
C ALA A 63 -9.58 2.03 12.00
N ASP A 64 -9.58 3.17 11.32
CA ASP A 64 -8.43 4.08 11.24
C ASP A 64 -8.92 5.52 11.04
N ASP A 65 -8.87 6.32 12.12
CA ASP A 65 -9.27 7.73 12.11
C ASP A 65 -8.35 8.61 11.23
N GLY A 66 -7.18 8.11 10.84
CA GLY A 66 -6.29 8.75 9.88
C GLY A 66 -6.73 8.59 8.43
N MET A 67 -7.66 7.68 8.16
CA MET A 67 -8.18 7.41 6.82
C MET A 67 -9.54 8.08 6.60
N ALA A 68 -9.82 8.43 5.35
CA ALA A 68 -11.12 8.94 4.97
C ALA A 68 -12.20 7.90 5.33
N PHE A 69 -13.26 8.38 5.99
CA PHE A 69 -14.36 7.59 6.53
C PHE A 69 -14.03 6.75 7.78
N GLY A 70 -12.84 6.93 8.38
CA GLY A 70 -12.47 6.30 9.64
C GLY A 70 -12.15 4.82 9.52
N GLU A 71 -11.93 4.32 8.30
CA GLU A 71 -11.66 2.92 8.01
C GLU A 71 -10.59 2.81 6.92
N ALA A 72 -9.79 1.74 7.01
CA ALA A 72 -8.79 1.37 6.01
C ALA A 72 -9.02 -0.09 5.59
N GLU A 73 -9.01 -0.35 4.29
CA GLU A 73 -8.75 -1.68 3.76
C GLU A 73 -7.23 -1.88 3.64
N VAL A 74 -6.72 -2.88 4.34
CA VAL A 74 -5.30 -3.23 4.38
C VAL A 74 -5.11 -4.50 3.57
N SER A 75 -4.26 -4.44 2.56
CA SER A 75 -3.91 -5.59 1.72
C SER A 75 -2.40 -5.80 1.75
N LEU A 76 -1.97 -7.03 2.01
CA LEU A 76 -0.57 -7.44 2.00
C LEU A 76 -0.33 -8.42 0.88
N TYR A 77 0.57 -8.06 -0.02
CA TYR A 77 0.97 -8.87 -1.15
C TYR A 77 2.42 -9.34 -0.98
N ARG A 78 2.69 -10.59 -1.31
CA ARG A 78 4.06 -11.10 -1.46
C ARG A 78 4.53 -10.84 -2.89
N ILE A 79 5.59 -10.06 -3.02
CA ILE A 79 6.26 -9.81 -4.30
C ILE A 79 7.46 -10.75 -4.42
N ALA A 80 7.67 -11.33 -5.60
CA ALA A 80 8.91 -12.03 -5.88
C ALA A 80 10.04 -10.98 -5.88
N ALA A 81 11.11 -11.23 -5.11
CA ALA A 81 12.30 -10.39 -5.18
C ALA A 81 12.75 -10.33 -6.66
N GLU A 82 12.99 -9.11 -7.17
CA GLU A 82 13.58 -8.98 -8.49
C GLU A 82 14.91 -9.74 -8.47
N VAL A 83 14.98 -10.83 -9.24
CA VAL A 83 16.25 -11.52 -9.46
C VAL A 83 17.08 -10.57 -10.31
N ALA A 84 17.97 -9.82 -9.68
CA ALA A 84 18.99 -9.04 -10.37
C ALA A 84 19.78 -10.01 -11.27
N ALA A 85 19.51 -9.95 -12.57
CA ALA A 85 20.19 -10.73 -13.60
C ALA A 85 21.54 -10.11 -13.99
#